data_AF-A0A7H0MEJ4-F1
#
_entry.id   AF-A0A7H0MEJ4-F1
#
_cell.length_a   1.000
_cell.length_b   1.000
_cell.length_c   1.000
_cell.angle_alpha   90.00
_cell.angle_beta   90.00
_cell.angle_gamma   90.00
#
_symmetry.space_group_name_H-M   'P 1'
#
loop_
_entity.id
_entity.type
_entity.pdbx_description
1 polymer ?
#
loop_
_entity_poly.entity_id
_entity_poly.type
_entity_poly.pdbx_seq_one_letter_code
_entity_poly.pdbx_strand_id
1 'polypeptide(L)' 'MEAIYAEVSRVIGRAVIVLKSSKRIVSPQMIDYILQEYEDQEKDKRMLKVYAIARKIMREP' A
#
# COMPACT_ATOMS: atom_id res chain seq x y z
N MET A 1 -13.96 -7.76 10.02
CA MET A 1 -13.25 -8.14 8.78
C MET A 1 -13.28 -7.01 7.76
N GLU A 2 -14.44 -6.34 7.58
CA GLU A 2 -14.59 -5.14 6.72
C GLU A 2 -13.60 -4.01 7.01
N ALA A 3 -13.23 -3.78 8.28
CA ALA A 3 -12.28 -2.73 8.65
C ALA A 3 -10.89 -2.91 8.03
N ILE A 4 -10.37 -4.15 7.96
CA ILE A 4 -9.05 -4.43 7.37
C ILE A 4 -9.11 -4.25 5.85
N TYR A 5 -10.18 -4.72 5.20
CA TYR A 5 -10.38 -4.52 3.76
C TYR A 5 -10.41 -3.04 3.38
N ALA A 6 -11.14 -2.22 4.15
CA ALA A 6 -11.20 -0.77 3.94
C ALA A 6 -9.83 -0.11 4.14
N GLU A 7 -9.07 -0.51 5.15
CA GLU A 7 -7.73 0.01 5.41
C GLU A 7 -6.73 -0.37 4.31
N VAL A 8 -6.74 -1.63 3.86
CA VAL A 8 -5.92 -2.13 2.74
C VAL A 8 -6.24 -1.35 1.47
N SER A 9 -7.52 -1.24 1.13
CA SER A 9 -7.97 -0.48 -0.06
C SER A 9 -7.54 0.98 0.02
N ARG A 10 -7.62 1.58 1.21
CA ARG A 10 -7.21 2.97 1.44
C ARG A 10 -5.71 3.17 1.25
N VAL A 11 -4.85 2.30 1.78
CA VAL A 11 -3.39 2.47 1.61
C VAL A 11 -2.95 2.26 0.16
N ILE A 12 -3.55 1.31 -0.55
CA ILE A 12 -3.33 1.12 -2.00
C ILE A 12 -3.77 2.37 -2.77
N GLY A 13 -4.98 2.87 -2.51
CA GLY A 13 -5.50 4.07 -3.16
C GLY A 13 -4.61 5.30 -2.91
N ARG A 14 -4.07 5.45 -1.69
CA ARG A 14 -3.11 6.51 -1.37
C ARG A 14 -1.81 6.37 -2.16
N ALA A 15 -1.25 5.17 -2.26
CA ALA A 15 -0.05 4.93 -3.05
C ALA A 15 -0.28 5.28 -4.54
N VAL A 16 -1.44 4.95 -5.11
CA VAL A 16 -1.83 5.35 -6.47
C VAL A 16 -1.89 6.87 -6.62
N ILE A 17 -2.50 7.58 -5.66
CA ILE A 17 -2.56 9.06 -5.68
C ILE A 17 -1.16 9.67 -5.64
N VAL A 18 -0.28 9.14 -4.79
CA VAL A 18 1.11 9.62 -4.67
C VAL A 18 1.85 9.46 -6.00
N LEU A 19 1.79 8.28 -6.62
CA LEU A 19 2.42 8.02 -7.91
C LEU A 19 1.89 8.96 -9.00
N LYS A 20 0.56 9.13 -9.08
CA LYS A 20 -0.08 10.02 -10.05
C LYS A 20 0.35 11.48 -9.86
N SER A 21 0.34 11.97 -8.63
CA SER A 21 0.77 13.33 -8.28
C SER A 21 2.27 13.56 -8.59
N SER A 22 3.10 12.53 -8.43
CA SER A 22 4.52 12.56 -8.78
C SER A 22 4.80 12.33 -10.28
N LYS A 23 3.77 12.24 -11.14
CA LYS A 23 3.89 11.91 -12.57
C LYS A 23 4.66 10.61 -12.85
N ARG A 24 4.64 9.68 -11.89
CA ARG A 24 5.23 8.33 -12.03
C ARG A 24 4.19 7.38 -12.61
N ILE A 25 4.66 6.32 -13.26
CA ILE A 25 3.81 5.26 -13.77
C ILE A 25 3.12 4.56 -12.59
N VAL A 26 1.82 4.30 -12.72
CA VAL A 26 1.06 3.49 -11.78
C VAL A 26 1.13 2.04 -12.25
N SER A 27 1.90 1.22 -11.53
CA SER A 27 1.98 -0.23 -11.75
C SER A 27 1.99 -0.97 -10.41
N PRO A 28 1.67 -2.28 -10.36
CA PRO A 28 1.73 -3.06 -9.13
C PRO A 28 3.09 -2.96 -8.42
N GLN A 29 4.19 -2.99 -9.18
CA GLN A 29 5.55 -2.87 -8.63
C GLN A 29 5.80 -1.50 -8.00
N MET A 30 5.33 -0.43 -8.64
CA MET A 30 5.46 0.93 -8.10
C MET A 30 4.57 1.15 -6.87
N ILE A 31 3.39 0.53 -6.83
CA ILE A 31 2.52 0.57 -5.65
C ILE A 31 3.17 -0.19 -4.50
N ASP A 32 3.70 -1.41 -4.72
CA ASP A 32 4.43 -2.18 -3.71
C ASP A 32 5.63 -1.40 -3.16
N TYR A 33 6.38 -0.70 -4.02
CA TYR A 33 7.49 0.15 -3.61
C TYR A 33 7.04 1.26 -2.63
N ILE A 34 5.98 2.01 -2.96
CA ILE A 34 5.48 3.08 -2.08
C ILE A 34 4.93 2.50 -0.77
N LEU A 35 4.23 1.36 -0.83
CA LEU A 35 3.73 0.69 0.37
C LEU A 35 4.88 0.22 1.28
N GLN A 36 5.98 -0.27 0.70
CA GLN A 36 7.17 -0.62 1.46
C GLN A 36 7.79 0.59 2.16
N GLU A 37 7.98 1.71 1.46
CA GLU A 37 8.55 2.92 2.08
C GLU A 37 7.71 3.41 3.27
N TYR A 38 6.39 3.25 3.20
CA TYR A 38 5.49 3.60 4.31
C TYR A 38 5.50 2.56 5.43
N GLU A 39 5.57 1.27 5.10
CA GLU A 39 5.70 0.21 6.10
C GLU A 39 7.00 0.35 6.90
N ASP A 40 8.12 0.66 6.25
CA ASP A 40 9.44 0.81 6.88
C ASP A 40 9.48 1.97 7.90
N GLN A 41 8.56 2.93 7.78
CA GLN A 41 8.41 4.09 8.69
C GLN A 41 7.30 3.92 9.73
N GLU A 42 6.49 2.86 9.62
CA GLU A 42 5.32 2.64 10.46
C GLU A 42 5.69 1.95 11.79
N LYS A 43 5.05 2.37 12.87
CA LYS A 43 5.25 1.81 14.23
C LYS A 43 3.99 1.13 14.76
N ASP A 44 2.82 1.46 14.22
CA ASP A 44 1.57 0.85 14.63
C ASP A 44 1.47 -0.59 14.12
N LYS A 45 1.37 -1.55 15.05
CA LYS A 45 1.33 -2.99 14.75
C LYS A 45 0.14 -3.40 13.89
N ARG A 46 -0.99 -2.69 13.96
CA ARG A 46 -2.16 -2.95 13.12
C ARG A 46 -1.90 -2.43 11.71
N MET A 47 -1.33 -1.23 11.57
CA MET A 47 -0.97 -0.67 10.26
C MET A 47 0.12 -1.48 9.56
N LEU A 48 1.11 -2.00 10.28
CA LEU A 48 2.09 -2.93 9.71
C LEU A 48 1.41 -4.16 9.06
N LYS A 49 0.39 -4.73 9.71
CA LYS A 49 -0.40 -5.83 9.11
C LYS A 49 -1.16 -5.39 7.86
N VAL A 50 -1.71 -4.18 7.85
CA VAL A 50 -2.40 -3.62 6.68
C VAL A 50 -1.43 -3.48 5.51
N TYR A 51 -0.25 -2.90 5.72
CA TYR A 51 0.77 -2.78 4.68
C TYR A 51 1.25 -4.14 4.17
N ALA A 52 1.54 -5.09 5.07
CA ALA A 52 1.95 -6.43 4.68
C ALA A 52 0.90 -7.14 3.78
N ILE A 53 -0.39 -7.01 4.10
CA ILE A 53 -1.48 -7.56 3.28
C ILE A 53 -1.57 -6.83 1.94
N ALA A 54 -1.53 -5.49 1.93
CA ALA A 54 -1.59 -4.70 0.70
C ALA A 54 -0.45 -5.04 -0.26
N ARG A 55 0.78 -5.17 0.25
CA ARG A 55 1.96 -5.58 -0.52
C ARG A 55 1.83 -7.00 -1.07
N LYS A 56 1.28 -7.93 -0.28
CA LYS A 56 1.00 -9.28 -0.77
C LYS A 56 0.07 -9.24 -1.99
N ILE A 57 -1.02 -8.48 -1.94
CA ILE A 57 -1.96 -8.33 -3.07
C ILE A 57 -1.26 -7.78 -4.31
N MET A 58 -0.36 -6.79 -4.16
CA MET A 58 0.38 -6.22 -5.31
C MET A 58 1.38 -7.18 -5.94
N ARG A 59 1.70 -8.30 -5.28
CA ARG A 59 2.64 -9.32 -5.74
C ARG A 59 1.96 -10.60 -6.21
N GLU A 60 0.64 -10.70 -6.08
CA GLU A 60 -0.10 -11.83 -6.63
C GLU A 60 -0.03 -11.79 -8.17
N PRO A 61 0.17 -12.95 -8.82
CA PRO A 61 0.31 -13.05 -10.27
C PRO A 61 -0.98 -12.71 -11.04
#